data_AF-W8TLE6-F1
#
_entry.id   AF-W8TLE6-F1
#
_cell.length_a   1.000
_cell.length_b   1.000
_cell.length_c   1.000
_cell.angle_alpha   90.00
_cell.angle_beta   90.00
_cell.angle_gamma   90.00
#
_symmetry.space_group_name_H-M   'P 1'
#
loop_
_entity.id
_entity.type
_entity.pdbx_description
1 polymer ?
#
loop_
_entity_poly.entity_id
_entity_poly.type
_entity_poly.pdbx_seq_one_letter_code
_entity_poly.pdbx_strand_id
1 'polypeptide(L)'
;KWIESRIDNISTTGFARDYHGVGELAADKDGRIKALRFAALADHGAFNSHVSATKLPAGLFSICTGSYAIPKAYCRVDAVYTNKAPGGVAYRCSLRVTEAVYLIERMIDVLAQKLGLDKAEIRRRNFVKAEQFPYTTSLGWTLDSGNYHAALDKVLKAVDYDGLRREQAEKRANGELMG
;
A
#
# COMPACT_ATOMS: atom_id res chain seq x y z
N LYS A 1 -7.22 28.62 -30.25
CA LYS A 1 -6.66 27.27 -30.01
C LYS A 1 -5.66 27.37 -28.86
N TRP A 2 -5.74 26.53 -27.83
CA TRP A 2 -4.76 26.48 -26.74
C TRP A 2 -4.04 25.13 -26.77
N ILE A 3 -2.71 25.15 -26.67
CA ILE A 3 -1.83 23.98 -26.61
C ILE A 3 -0.71 24.33 -25.64
N GLU A 4 -0.60 23.61 -24.53
CA GLU A 4 0.44 23.83 -23.53
C GLU A 4 1.80 23.24 -23.94
N SER A 5 2.89 23.75 -23.33
CA SER A 5 4.21 23.13 -23.46
C SER A 5 4.38 21.96 -22.47
N ARG A 6 5.44 21.16 -22.64
CA ARG A 6 5.78 20.09 -21.69
C ARG A 6 6.12 20.63 -20.30
N ILE A 7 6.79 21.78 -20.22
CA ILE A 7 7.18 22.39 -18.95
C ILE A 7 5.93 22.86 -18.20
N ASP A 8 4.99 23.50 -18.90
CA ASP A 8 3.70 23.90 -18.33
C ASP A 8 2.95 22.67 -17.81
N ASN A 9 2.83 21.62 -18.63
CA ASN A 9 2.16 20.39 -18.24
C ASN A 9 2.74 19.81 -16.93
N ILE A 10 4.06 19.61 -16.85
CA ILE A 10 4.68 18.96 -15.66
C ILE A 10 4.59 19.84 -14.41
N SER A 11 4.67 21.17 -14.56
CA SER A 11 4.77 22.10 -13.44
C SER A 11 3.45 22.69 -12.97
N THR A 12 2.38 22.62 -13.77
CA THR A 12 1.11 23.32 -13.46
C THR A 12 -0.15 22.45 -13.50
N THR A 13 -0.08 21.24 -14.09
CA THR A 13 -1.21 20.30 -14.08
C THR A 13 -1.20 19.42 -12.81
N GLY A 14 -2.17 18.51 -12.69
CA GLY A 14 -2.33 17.68 -11.49
C GLY A 14 -1.15 16.77 -11.22
N PHE A 15 -0.39 17.05 -10.15
CA PHE A 15 0.65 16.15 -9.65
C PHE A 15 0.05 14.86 -9.06
N ALA A 16 0.89 13.91 -8.66
CA ALA A 16 0.47 12.66 -8.02
C ALA A 16 1.22 12.39 -6.70
N ARG A 17 0.60 11.65 -5.78
CA ARG A 17 1.19 11.18 -4.50
C ARG A 17 1.31 12.28 -3.43
N ASP A 18 2.52 12.65 -3.02
CA ASP A 18 2.84 13.59 -1.94
C ASP A 18 2.09 13.33 -0.61
N TYR A 19 2.00 12.05 -0.23
CA TYR A 19 1.57 11.59 1.10
C TYR A 19 2.79 11.26 1.96
N HIS A 20 2.85 11.84 3.15
CA HIS A 20 3.88 11.60 4.14
C HIS A 20 3.26 10.90 5.34
N GLY A 21 3.49 9.59 5.44
CA GLY A 21 2.75 8.71 6.33
C GLY A 21 3.59 8.01 7.38
N VAL A 22 3.02 7.83 8.56
CA VAL A 22 3.53 6.94 9.61
C VAL A 22 2.53 5.80 9.79
N GLY A 23 3.00 4.56 9.60
CA GLY A 23 2.21 3.36 9.73
C GLY A 23 2.71 2.43 10.83
N GLU A 24 1.78 1.80 11.54
CA GLU A 24 2.05 0.88 12.64
C GLU A 24 1.23 -0.41 12.49
N LEU A 25 1.88 -1.57 12.64
CA LEU A 25 1.22 -2.87 12.75
C LEU A 25 1.42 -3.41 14.17
N ALA A 26 0.34 -3.90 14.76
CA ALA A 26 0.41 -4.76 15.93
C ALA A 26 0.29 -6.22 15.48
N ALA A 27 1.22 -7.08 15.90
CA ALA A 27 1.21 -8.50 15.60
C ALA A 27 1.73 -9.31 16.81
N ASP A 28 1.35 -10.60 16.89
CA ASP A 28 1.99 -11.53 17.81
C ASP A 28 3.34 -12.04 17.27
N LYS A 29 4.06 -12.79 18.10
CA LYS A 29 5.37 -13.38 17.77
C LYS A 29 5.33 -14.32 16.56
N ASP A 30 4.17 -14.90 16.28
CA ASP A 30 3.95 -15.80 15.14
C ASP A 30 3.56 -15.02 13.87
N GLY A 31 3.59 -13.69 13.92
CA GLY A 31 3.33 -12.82 12.78
C GLY A 31 1.86 -12.67 12.42
N ARG A 32 0.92 -13.03 13.30
CA ARG A 32 -0.51 -12.77 13.07
C ARG A 32 -0.85 -11.34 13.47
N ILE A 33 -1.27 -10.55 12.48
CA ILE A 33 -1.58 -9.14 12.62
C ILE A 33 -2.91 -8.96 13.35
N LYS A 34 -2.93 -8.08 14.35
CA LYS A 34 -4.07 -7.77 15.21
C LYS A 34 -4.64 -6.38 14.94
N ALA A 35 -3.81 -5.42 14.55
CA ALA A 35 -4.28 -4.08 14.24
C ALA A 35 -3.38 -3.31 13.27
N LEU A 36 -3.98 -2.35 12.57
CA LEU A 36 -3.31 -1.35 11.73
C LEU A 36 -3.63 0.05 12.25
N ARG A 37 -2.62 0.91 12.37
CA ARG A 37 -2.82 2.36 12.55
C ARG A 37 -2.01 3.12 11.51
N PHE A 38 -2.62 4.13 10.91
CA PHE A 38 -1.94 5.02 9.98
C PHE A 38 -2.34 6.48 10.16
N ALA A 39 -1.37 7.37 10.06
CA ALA A 39 -1.58 8.80 9.93
C ALA A 39 -0.75 9.34 8.77
N ALA A 40 -1.33 10.18 7.92
CA ALA A 40 -0.61 10.89 6.87
C ALA A 40 -0.85 12.40 6.88
N LEU A 41 0.19 13.13 6.50
CA LEU A 41 0.11 14.49 6.00
C LEU A 41 0.06 14.44 4.47
N ALA A 42 -0.98 15.01 3.88
CA ALA A 42 -1.18 15.10 2.44
C ALA A 42 -0.93 16.54 1.98
N ASP A 43 0.13 16.75 1.21
CA ASP A 43 0.36 18.03 0.55
C ASP A 43 -0.55 18.12 -0.68
N HIS A 44 -1.40 19.14 -0.75
CA HIS A 44 -2.36 19.35 -1.85
C HIS A 44 -1.96 20.49 -2.79
N GLY A 45 -0.83 21.15 -2.57
CA GLY A 45 -0.45 22.37 -3.27
C GLY A 45 -1.29 23.58 -2.83
N ALA A 46 -1.36 24.62 -3.68
CA ALA A 46 -1.97 25.90 -3.29
C ALA A 46 -3.51 25.86 -3.23
N PHE A 47 -4.13 24.92 -3.94
CA PHE A 47 -5.58 24.76 -4.02
C PHE A 47 -5.94 23.28 -3.93
N ASN A 48 -7.10 22.98 -3.35
CA ASN A 48 -7.57 21.60 -3.31
C ASN A 48 -8.25 21.23 -4.64
N SER A 49 -7.47 20.74 -5.61
CA SER A 49 -7.96 20.15 -6.86
C SER A 49 -7.98 18.61 -6.83
N HIS A 50 -7.95 18.02 -5.63
CA HIS A 50 -7.97 16.58 -5.43
C HIS A 50 -9.23 15.96 -6.05
N VAL A 51 -9.04 15.19 -7.13
CA VAL A 51 -10.14 14.48 -7.79
C VAL A 51 -10.59 13.32 -6.90
N SER A 52 -11.80 13.36 -6.36
CA SER A 52 -12.39 12.25 -5.62
C SER A 52 -13.92 12.38 -5.58
N ALA A 53 -14.61 11.33 -5.13
CA ALA A 53 -16.01 11.46 -4.76
C ALA A 53 -16.15 12.45 -3.58
N THR A 54 -17.18 13.28 -3.58
CA THR A 54 -17.37 14.39 -2.62
C THR A 54 -17.28 13.96 -1.16
N LYS A 55 -17.67 12.73 -0.84
CA LYS A 55 -17.65 12.18 0.54
C LYS A 55 -16.34 11.49 0.91
N LEU A 56 -15.36 11.44 0.01
CA LEU A 56 -14.09 10.72 0.18
C LEU A 56 -12.90 11.69 -0.01
N PRO A 57 -12.65 12.61 0.94
CA PRO A 57 -11.61 13.64 0.79
C PRO A 57 -10.17 13.09 0.71
N ALA A 58 -9.95 11.85 1.14
CA ALA A 58 -8.69 11.12 1.00
C ALA A 58 -8.78 9.97 -0.04
N GLY A 59 -9.76 10.02 -0.96
CA GLY A 59 -10.03 8.95 -1.91
C GLY A 59 -10.44 7.64 -1.24
N LEU A 60 -10.01 6.53 -1.84
CA LEU A 60 -10.18 5.16 -1.36
C LEU A 60 -9.03 4.72 -0.45
N PHE A 61 -8.27 5.67 0.13
CA PHE A 61 -7.10 5.35 0.96
C PHE A 61 -7.43 4.37 2.11
N SER A 62 -8.65 4.40 2.63
CA SER A 62 -9.14 3.48 3.68
C SER A 62 -9.18 2.01 3.25
N ILE A 63 -8.80 1.66 2.01
CA ILE A 63 -8.48 0.28 1.61
C ILE A 63 -7.12 -0.20 2.17
N CYS A 64 -6.40 0.61 2.96
CA CYS A 64 -5.03 0.36 3.44
C CYS A 64 -4.84 -0.86 4.35
N THR A 65 -5.89 -1.61 4.69
CA THR A 65 -5.73 -2.96 5.25
C THR A 65 -5.34 -3.99 4.19
N GLY A 66 -5.47 -3.64 2.91
CA GLY A 66 -5.05 -4.45 1.77
C GLY A 66 -5.74 -5.81 1.71
N SER A 67 -4.94 -6.83 1.34
CA SER A 67 -5.37 -8.22 1.21
C SER A 67 -5.46 -8.98 2.54
N TYR A 68 -5.24 -8.30 3.67
CA TYR A 68 -5.03 -8.95 4.97
C TYR A 68 -6.27 -8.88 5.86
N ALA A 69 -6.60 -10.00 6.50
CA ALA A 69 -7.63 -10.12 7.51
C ALA A 69 -7.18 -9.48 8.83
N ILE A 70 -7.20 -8.14 8.87
CA ILE A 70 -6.84 -7.30 10.02
C ILE A 70 -8.12 -6.85 10.75
N PRO A 71 -8.35 -7.30 11.99
CA PRO A 71 -9.65 -7.14 12.65
C PRO A 71 -9.93 -5.72 13.17
N LYS A 72 -8.88 -4.90 13.38
CA LYS A 72 -9.01 -3.51 13.88
C LYS A 72 -8.09 -2.60 13.08
N ALA A 73 -8.62 -1.49 12.57
CA ALA A 73 -7.83 -0.52 11.84
C ALA A 73 -8.29 0.90 12.11
N TYR A 74 -7.35 1.83 12.04
CA TYR A 74 -7.61 3.27 12.07
C TYR A 74 -6.70 3.97 11.05
N CYS A 75 -7.27 4.88 10.26
CA CYS A 75 -6.52 5.75 9.38
C CYS A 75 -6.96 7.21 9.54
N ARG A 76 -5.99 8.13 9.60
CA ARG A 76 -6.20 9.59 9.55
C ARG A 76 -5.38 10.18 8.42
N VAL A 77 -5.95 11.15 7.71
CA VAL A 77 -5.24 11.94 6.70
C VAL A 77 -5.53 13.41 6.95
N ASP A 78 -4.48 14.18 7.18
CA ASP A 78 -4.52 15.62 7.38
C ASP A 78 -4.02 16.28 6.08
N ALA A 79 -4.84 17.11 5.42
CA ALA A 79 -4.46 17.79 4.18
C ALA A 79 -3.97 19.21 4.45
N VAL A 80 -2.93 19.65 3.76
CA VAL A 80 -2.32 20.99 3.92
C VAL A 80 -2.13 21.70 2.59
N TYR A 81 -2.19 23.04 2.64
CA TYR A 81 -1.87 23.90 1.51
C TYR A 81 -0.40 24.31 1.52
N THR A 82 0.20 24.38 0.33
CA THR A 82 1.61 24.77 0.12
C THR A 82 1.78 25.58 -1.16
N ASN A 83 2.93 26.21 -1.38
CA ASN A 83 3.25 26.95 -2.62
C ASN A 83 3.65 26.01 -3.78
N LYS A 84 2.83 25.00 -4.08
CA LYS A 84 3.01 24.06 -5.20
C LYS A 84 1.78 24.04 -6.11
N ALA A 85 1.92 23.50 -7.32
CA ALA A 85 0.78 23.22 -8.19
C ALA A 85 -0.21 22.27 -7.49
N PRO A 86 -1.53 22.44 -7.71
CA PRO A 86 -2.54 21.63 -7.06
C PRO A 86 -2.68 20.26 -7.73
N GLY A 87 -3.12 19.24 -6.99
CA GLY A 87 -3.31 17.90 -7.56
C GLY A 87 -3.37 16.79 -6.51
N GLY A 88 -2.65 15.70 -6.80
CA GLY A 88 -2.45 14.57 -5.91
C GLY A 88 -3.10 13.27 -6.39
N VAL A 89 -4.34 13.34 -6.87
CA VAL A 89 -5.00 12.19 -7.52
C VAL A 89 -4.76 12.23 -9.02
N ALA A 90 -3.73 11.52 -9.44
CA ALA A 90 -3.39 11.30 -10.84
C ALA A 90 -2.60 10.00 -10.99
N TYR A 91 -2.21 9.69 -12.22
CA TYR A 91 -1.18 8.68 -12.52
C TYR A 91 -1.48 7.29 -11.92
N ARG A 92 -2.61 6.71 -12.35
CA ARG A 92 -3.06 5.34 -12.00
C ARG A 92 -3.22 5.08 -10.49
N CYS A 93 -3.49 6.13 -9.71
CA CYS A 93 -3.61 5.99 -8.25
C CYS A 93 -4.91 5.36 -7.78
N SER A 94 -5.93 5.24 -8.65
CA SER A 94 -7.28 4.78 -8.29
C SER A 94 -7.82 5.47 -7.04
N LEU A 95 -7.68 6.80 -6.96
CA LEU A 95 -8.07 7.61 -5.78
C LEU A 95 -7.29 7.19 -4.51
N ARG A 96 -5.96 7.32 -4.52
CA ARG A 96 -5.06 7.05 -3.37
C ARG A 96 -4.85 5.59 -2.98
N VAL A 97 -5.30 4.63 -3.79
CA VAL A 97 -5.00 3.20 -3.61
C VAL A 97 -3.51 2.92 -3.76
N THR A 98 -2.79 3.68 -4.60
CA THR A 98 -1.33 3.52 -4.72
C THR A 98 -0.60 3.74 -3.40
N GLU A 99 -0.98 4.75 -2.64
CA GLU A 99 -0.42 5.08 -1.33
C GLU A 99 -0.85 4.05 -0.28
N ALA A 100 -2.11 3.61 -0.32
CA ALA A 100 -2.64 2.59 0.58
C ALA A 100 -1.93 1.23 0.41
N VAL A 101 -1.75 0.78 -0.83
CA VAL A 101 -1.06 -0.49 -1.16
C VAL A 101 0.43 -0.38 -0.86
N TYR A 102 1.07 0.74 -1.22
CA TYR A 102 2.48 0.95 -0.90
C TYR A 102 2.72 0.86 0.61
N LEU A 103 1.88 1.54 1.40
CA LEU A 103 1.98 1.52 2.85
C LEU A 103 1.92 0.08 3.41
N ILE A 104 0.83 -0.63 3.13
CA ILE A 104 0.60 -1.93 3.78
C ILE A 104 1.64 -2.95 3.35
N GLU A 105 2.00 -3.01 2.06
CA GLU A 105 3.01 -3.97 1.58
C GLU A 105 4.40 -3.68 2.15
N ARG A 106 4.76 -2.39 2.33
CA ARG A 106 6.00 -2.00 3.00
C ARG A 106 5.99 -2.38 4.48
N MET A 107 4.87 -2.17 5.17
CA MET A 107 4.73 -2.51 6.59
C MET A 107 4.80 -4.02 6.83
N ILE A 108 4.21 -4.83 5.94
CA ILE A 108 4.31 -6.29 5.99
C ILE A 108 5.76 -6.75 5.83
N ASP A 109 6.49 -6.17 4.88
CA ASP A 109 7.91 -6.47 4.68
C ASP A 109 8.76 -6.12 5.91
N VAL A 110 8.51 -4.95 6.52
CA VAL A 110 9.20 -4.53 7.75
C VAL A 110 8.84 -5.45 8.92
N LEU A 111 7.58 -5.88 9.03
CA LEU A 111 7.16 -6.80 10.07
C LEU A 111 7.83 -8.18 9.91
N ALA A 112 7.88 -8.71 8.69
CA ALA A 112 8.61 -9.95 8.39
C ALA A 112 10.08 -9.86 8.82
N GLN A 113 10.75 -8.75 8.51
CA GLN A 113 12.14 -8.52 8.92
C GLN A 113 12.30 -8.49 10.44
N LYS A 114 11.41 -7.79 11.15
CA LYS A 114 11.44 -7.71 12.62
C LYS A 114 11.21 -9.06 13.32
N LEU A 115 10.45 -9.94 12.70
CA LEU A 115 10.12 -11.27 13.25
C LEU A 115 11.01 -12.40 12.70
N GLY A 116 11.92 -12.10 11.77
CA GLY A 116 12.73 -13.13 11.10
C GLY A 116 11.90 -14.10 10.27
N LEU A 117 10.76 -13.65 9.73
CA LEU A 117 9.87 -14.47 8.91
C LEU A 117 10.09 -14.18 7.42
N ASP A 118 9.86 -15.20 6.58
CA ASP A 118 9.81 -15.00 5.14
C ASP A 118 8.65 -14.06 4.74
N LYS A 119 8.92 -13.18 3.78
CA LYS A 119 7.96 -12.16 3.32
C LYS A 119 6.72 -12.76 2.67
N ALA A 120 6.81 -13.88 1.97
CA ALA A 120 5.65 -14.56 1.40
C ALA A 120 4.87 -15.29 2.50
N GLU A 121 5.56 -15.87 3.48
CA GLU A 121 4.94 -16.59 4.58
C GLU A 121 4.10 -15.68 5.49
N ILE A 122 4.61 -14.51 5.88
CA ILE A 122 3.82 -13.58 6.69
C ILE A 122 2.55 -13.11 5.96
N ARG A 123 2.59 -13.01 4.62
CA ARG A 123 1.42 -12.69 3.80
C ARG A 123 0.39 -13.81 3.86
N ARG A 124 0.81 -15.06 3.64
CA ARG A 124 -0.06 -16.25 3.72
C ARG A 124 -0.80 -16.34 5.05
N ARG A 125 -0.10 -16.10 6.17
CA ARG A 125 -0.67 -16.13 7.53
C ARG A 125 -1.79 -15.12 7.74
N ASN A 126 -1.79 -14.02 6.98
CA ASN A 126 -2.65 -12.89 7.23
C ASN A 126 -3.66 -12.61 6.12
N PHE A 127 -3.59 -13.26 4.97
CA PHE A 127 -4.56 -13.05 3.90
C PHE A 127 -6.00 -13.34 4.33
N VAL A 128 -6.93 -12.56 3.75
CA VAL A 128 -8.33 -12.96 3.66
C VAL A 128 -8.40 -14.24 2.84
N LYS A 129 -9.08 -15.27 3.37
CA LYS A 129 -9.21 -16.57 2.69
C LYS A 129 -10.32 -16.53 1.65
N ALA A 130 -10.22 -17.40 0.64
CA ALA A 130 -11.16 -17.43 -0.49
C ALA A 130 -12.62 -17.65 -0.05
N GLU A 131 -12.83 -18.48 0.96
CA GLU A 131 -14.15 -18.76 1.54
C GLU A 131 -14.73 -17.61 2.38
N GLN A 132 -13.95 -16.56 2.66
CA GLN A 132 -14.40 -15.40 3.43
C GLN A 132 -14.96 -14.28 2.55
N PHE A 133 -14.88 -14.40 1.23
CA PHE A 133 -15.45 -13.41 0.33
C PHE A 133 -16.97 -13.62 0.16
N PRO A 134 -17.77 -12.55 0.09
CA PRO A 134 -17.37 -11.15 0.21
C PRO A 134 -16.91 -10.77 1.62
N TYR A 135 -15.79 -10.05 1.72
CA TYR A 135 -15.12 -9.73 2.98
C TYR A 135 -15.17 -8.23 3.28
N THR A 136 -15.79 -7.84 4.39
CA THR A 136 -15.77 -6.45 4.85
C THR A 136 -14.52 -6.17 5.67
N THR A 137 -13.67 -5.26 5.17
CA THR A 137 -12.48 -4.80 5.87
C THR A 137 -12.85 -4.02 7.13
N SER A 138 -11.92 -3.93 8.08
CA SER A 138 -12.14 -3.18 9.32
C SER A 138 -12.29 -1.65 9.12
N LEU A 139 -12.08 -1.15 7.90
CA LEU A 139 -12.34 0.24 7.50
C LEU A 139 -13.58 0.39 6.59
N GLY A 140 -14.38 -0.67 6.43
CA GLY A 140 -15.73 -0.61 5.86
C GLY A 140 -15.84 -0.90 4.36
N TRP A 141 -14.76 -1.32 3.69
CA TRP A 141 -14.83 -1.75 2.29
C TRP A 141 -15.21 -3.22 2.19
N THR A 142 -16.21 -3.57 1.37
CA THR A 142 -16.50 -4.96 1.05
C THR A 142 -15.72 -5.37 -0.20
N LEU A 143 -14.76 -6.28 0.00
CA LEU A 143 -14.08 -6.97 -1.08
C LEU A 143 -15.04 -8.00 -1.66
N ASP A 144 -15.22 -7.99 -2.98
CA ASP A 144 -16.21 -8.81 -3.68
C ASP A 144 -15.80 -10.29 -3.78
N SER A 145 -14.57 -10.55 -4.23
CA SER A 145 -14.03 -11.89 -4.43
C SER A 145 -12.49 -11.91 -4.42
N GLY A 146 -11.89 -13.07 -4.13
CA GLY A 146 -10.44 -13.22 -4.17
C GLY A 146 -9.97 -14.62 -3.82
N ASN A 147 -8.85 -15.04 -4.42
CA ASN A 147 -8.10 -16.24 -4.00
C ASN A 147 -6.61 -15.89 -3.94
N TYR A 148 -6.23 -15.22 -2.85
CA TYR A 148 -4.88 -14.65 -2.70
C TYR A 148 -3.81 -15.72 -2.50
N HIS A 149 -4.13 -16.80 -1.79
CA HIS A 149 -3.23 -17.93 -1.59
C HIS A 149 -2.86 -18.58 -2.92
N ALA A 150 -3.84 -18.91 -3.78
CA ALA A 150 -3.57 -19.53 -5.08
C ALA A 150 -2.80 -18.59 -6.02
N ALA A 151 -3.10 -17.29 -6.00
CA ALA A 151 -2.36 -16.30 -6.77
C ALA A 151 -0.90 -16.19 -6.31
N LEU A 152 -0.67 -16.19 -4.99
CA LEU A 152 0.68 -16.20 -4.42
C LEU A 152 1.43 -17.48 -4.79
N ASP A 153 0.82 -18.67 -4.66
CA ASP A 153 1.42 -19.94 -5.07
C ASP A 153 1.89 -19.91 -6.52
N LYS A 154 1.03 -19.40 -7.41
CA LYS A 154 1.32 -19.32 -8.84
C LYS A 154 2.52 -18.41 -9.12
N VAL A 155 2.59 -17.22 -8.50
CA VAL A 155 3.70 -16.30 -8.74
C VAL A 155 5.01 -16.81 -8.13
N LEU A 156 4.98 -17.38 -6.92
CA LEU A 156 6.19 -17.92 -6.29
C LEU A 156 6.78 -19.07 -7.10
N LYS A 157 5.94 -19.95 -7.66
CA LYS A 157 6.38 -21.01 -8.57
C LYS A 157 6.96 -20.45 -9.87
N ALA A 158 6.29 -19.44 -10.45
CA ALA A 158 6.71 -18.87 -11.74
C ALA A 158 8.09 -18.19 -11.68
N VAL A 159 8.49 -17.69 -10.51
CA VAL A 159 9.78 -17.00 -10.31
C VAL A 159 10.84 -17.86 -9.63
N ASP A 160 10.57 -19.16 -9.37
CA ASP A 160 11.41 -20.02 -8.52
C ASP A 160 11.83 -19.31 -7.22
N TYR A 161 10.83 -18.92 -6.42
CA TYR A 161 11.07 -18.12 -5.22
C TYR A 161 12.05 -18.77 -4.23
N ASP A 162 12.01 -20.09 -4.08
CA ASP A 162 12.96 -20.80 -3.22
C ASP A 162 14.38 -20.74 -3.79
N GLY A 163 14.53 -20.82 -5.12
CA GLY A 163 15.79 -20.55 -5.82
C GLY A 163 16.30 -19.13 -5.55
N LEU A 164 15.46 -18.12 -5.70
CA LEU A 164 15.80 -16.72 -5.42
C LEU A 164 16.21 -16.51 -3.95
N ARG A 165 15.58 -17.22 -3.01
CA ARG A 165 15.96 -17.16 -1.59
C ARG A 165 17.30 -17.81 -1.30
N ARG A 166 17.64 -18.93 -1.96
CA ARG A 166 18.97 -19.53 -1.88
C ARG A 166 20.04 -18.60 -2.48
N GLU A 167 19.80 -18.08 -3.69
CA GLU A 167 20.71 -17.14 -4.34
C GLU A 167 20.94 -15.88 -3.47
N GLN A 168 19.88 -15.34 -2.87
CA GLN A 168 19.99 -14.21 -1.95
C GLN A 168 20.89 -14.51 -0.76
N ALA A 169 20.75 -15.69 -0.15
CA ALA A 169 21.55 -16.07 1.01
C ALA A 169 23.03 -16.23 0.64
N GLU A 170 23.31 -16.89 -0.49
CA GLU A 170 24.66 -17.08 -1.03
C GLU A 170 25.34 -15.73 -1.34
N LYS A 171 24.65 -14.84 -2.07
CA LYS A 171 25.17 -13.51 -2.41
C LYS A 171 25.45 -12.66 -1.17
N ARG A 172 24.57 -12.68 -0.18
CA ARG A 172 24.78 -11.95 1.08
C ARG A 172 25.95 -12.51 1.89
N ALA A 173 26.15 -13.82 1.89
CA ALA A 173 27.31 -14.44 2.53
C ALA A 173 28.64 -14.00 1.86
N ASN A 174 28.60 -13.70 0.57
CA ASN A 174 29.73 -13.16 -0.21
C ASN A 174 29.89 -11.62 -0.09
N GLY A 175 29.05 -10.95 0.72
CA GLY A 175 29.10 -9.49 0.90
C GLY A 175 28.36 -8.69 -0.17
N GLU A 176 27.60 -9.33 -1.06
CA GLU A 176 26.80 -8.65 -2.09
C GLU A 176 25.43 -8.22 -1.55
N LEU A 177 24.85 -7.17 -2.17
CA LEU A 177 23.52 -6.68 -1.85
C LEU A 177 22.48 -7.26 -2.80
N MET A 178 21.69 -8.21 -2.30
CA MET A 178 20.48 -8.71 -2.96
C MET A 178 19.26 -8.51 -2.06
N GLY A 179 18.23 -7.86 -2.60
CA GLY A 179 16.93 -7.59 -1.94
C GLY A 179 16.05 -8.82 -1.85
#